data_AF-A0A7S0S2D6-F1
#
_entry.id   AF-A0A7S0S2D6-F1
#
_cell.length_a   1.000
_cell.length_b   1.000
_cell.length_c   1.000
_cell.angle_alpha   90.00
_cell.angle_beta   90.00
_cell.angle_gamma   90.00
#
_symmetry.space_group_name_H-M   'P 1'
#
loop_
_entity.id
_entity.type
_entity.pdbx_description
1 polymer ?
#
loop_
_entity_poly.entity_id
_entity_poly.type
_entity_poly.pdbx_seq_one_letter_code
_entity_poly.pdbx_strand_id
1 'polypeptide(L)'
;MRFSADLTEYGWRHLEKGFLPALEKQGKTCQLLLGPEELLLIQTPNDTDGVHVTARLLVDRTFETGTYVCASKHHNLIAFRLEISLLLGVLKAARANKASTLSIKLSQKKTPVPGGAEVMSTILRCT
;
A
#
# COMPACT_ATOMS: atom_id res chain seq x y z
N MET A 1 -7.98 -12.92 -4.26
CA MET A 1 -7.77 -11.78 -3.35
C MET A 1 -8.24 -10.53 -4.06
N ARG A 2 -8.98 -9.65 -3.39
CA ARG A 2 -9.49 -8.41 -3.97
C ARG A 2 -9.28 -7.30 -2.95
N PHE A 3 -8.65 -6.22 -3.40
CA PHE A 3 -8.51 -5.00 -2.62
C PHE A 3 -8.83 -3.78 -3.48
N SER A 4 -9.65 -2.88 -2.93
CA SER A 4 -9.98 -1.58 -3.52
C SER A 4 -10.34 -0.63 -2.38
N ALA A 5 -9.85 0.60 -2.42
CA ALA A 5 -10.24 1.64 -1.48
C ALA A 5 -9.92 3.02 -2.06
N ASP A 6 -10.71 4.03 -1.72
CA ASP A 6 -10.41 5.42 -2.07
C ASP A 6 -9.83 6.12 -0.85
N LEU A 7 -8.74 6.87 -1.03
CA LEU A 7 -8.10 7.60 0.06
C LEU A 7 -8.91 8.83 0.43
N THR A 8 -9.05 9.07 1.74
CA THR A 8 -9.49 10.38 2.24
C THR A 8 -8.40 11.42 2.05
N GLU A 9 -8.76 12.71 2.05
CA GLU A 9 -7.75 13.79 2.04
C GLU A 9 -6.80 13.67 3.25
N TYR A 10 -7.34 13.26 4.40
CA TYR A 10 -6.57 13.01 5.62
C TYR A 10 -5.57 11.87 5.40
N GLY A 11 -6.03 10.71 4.94
CA GLY A 11 -5.21 9.52 4.70
C GLY A 11 -4.09 9.80 3.71
N TRP A 12 -4.41 10.46 2.60
CA TRP A 12 -3.43 10.88 1.61
C TRP A 12 -2.37 11.79 2.24
N ARG A 13 -2.77 12.87 2.92
CA ARG A 13 -1.83 13.82 3.52
C ARG A 13 -0.88 13.16 4.52
N HIS A 14 -1.40 12.25 5.35
CA HIS A 14 -0.60 11.57 6.38
C HIS A 14 0.34 10.53 5.79
N LEU A 15 -0.07 9.81 4.73
CA LEU A 15 0.81 8.92 4.00
C LEU A 15 1.91 9.70 3.28
N GLU A 16 1.56 10.75 2.52
CA GLU A 16 2.50 11.54 1.70
C GLU A 16 3.53 12.31 2.55
N LYS A 17 3.08 12.99 3.62
CA LYS A 17 3.95 13.90 4.39
C LYS A 17 4.42 13.34 5.73
N GLY A 18 3.74 12.32 6.25
CA GLY A 18 4.02 11.75 7.56
C GLY A 18 4.72 10.41 7.46
N PHE A 19 3.94 9.34 7.30
CA PHE A 19 4.40 7.97 7.46
C PHE A 19 5.44 7.55 6.42
N LEU A 20 5.17 7.77 5.12
CA LEU A 20 6.08 7.26 4.08
C LEU A 20 7.44 7.95 4.10
N PRO A 21 7.57 9.28 4.23
CA PRO A 21 8.88 9.93 4.39
C PRO A 21 9.63 9.47 5.65
N ALA A 22 8.93 9.17 6.74
CA ALA A 22 9.56 8.68 7.96
C ALA A 22 10.11 7.26 7.78
N LEU A 23 9.34 6.37 7.13
CA LEU A 23 9.75 5.00 6.82
C LEU A 23 10.89 4.95 5.79
N GLU A 24 10.88 5.85 4.80
CA GLU A 24 11.92 5.93 3.77
C GLU A 24 13.30 6.27 4.33
N LYS A 25 13.36 6.98 5.47
CA LYS A 25 14.60 7.24 6.20
C LYS A 25 15.18 5.99 6.86
N GLN A 26 14.35 5.00 7.17
CA GLN A 26 14.76 3.78 7.88
C GLN A 26 15.06 2.64 6.92
N GLY A 27 14.33 2.54 5.81
CA GLY A 27 14.51 1.48 4.82
C GLY A 27 13.82 1.82 3.50
N LYS A 28 14.17 1.11 2.42
CA LYS A 28 13.63 1.39 1.06
C LYS A 28 12.31 0.69 0.77
N THR A 29 12.05 -0.40 1.47
CA THR A 29 10.82 -1.20 1.33
C THR A 29 10.11 -1.35 2.65
N CYS A 30 8.81 -1.59 2.60
CA CYS A 30 8.04 -2.04 3.74
C CYS A 30 7.07 -3.16 3.32
N GLN A 31 6.62 -3.93 4.31
CA GLN A 31 5.48 -4.82 4.18
C GLN A 31 4.22 -4.04 4.53
N LEU A 32 3.22 -4.08 3.66
CA LEU A 32 1.89 -3.58 3.95
C LEU A 32 0.99 -4.78 4.29
N LEU A 33 0.42 -4.77 5.50
CA LEU A 33 -0.63 -5.68 5.90
C LEU A 33 -1.96 -4.91 5.93
N LEU A 34 -2.89 -5.30 5.08
CA LEU A 34 -4.25 -4.78 5.04
C LEU A 34 -5.16 -5.74 5.81
N GLY A 35 -5.89 -5.22 6.79
CA GLY A 35 -6.93 -5.93 7.53
C GLY A 35 -8.28 -5.23 7.44
N PRO A 36 -9.31 -5.76 8.11
CA PRO A 36 -10.65 -5.17 8.07
C PRO A 36 -10.74 -3.79 8.77
N GLU A 37 -9.99 -3.60 9.86
CA GLU A 37 -10.09 -2.39 10.71
C GLU A 37 -8.86 -1.48 10.61
N GLU A 38 -7.70 -2.07 10.29
CA GLU A 38 -6.43 -1.38 10.28
C GLU A 38 -5.54 -1.85 9.13
N LEU A 39 -4.60 -0.99 8.76
CA LEU A 39 -3.47 -1.32 7.91
C LEU A 39 -2.16 -1.06 8.67
N LEU A 40 -1.19 -1.96 8.46
CA LEU A 40 0.12 -1.88 9.08
C LEU A 40 1.19 -1.70 8.00
N LEU A 41 2.06 -0.72 8.19
CA LEU A 41 3.31 -0.56 7.46
C LEU A 41 4.43 -1.07 8.35
N ILE A 42 5.09 -2.15 7.94
CA ILE A 42 6.05 -2.88 8.76
C ILE A 42 7.42 -2.90 8.05
N GLN A 43 8.46 -2.51 8.76
CA GLN A 43 9.85 -2.71 8.37
C GLN A 43 10.52 -3.59 9.42
N THR A 44 11.06 -4.71 8.98
CA THR A 44 11.77 -5.63 9.86
C THR A 44 13.23 -5.18 10.03
N PRO A 45 13.96 -5.70 11.03
CA PRO A 45 15.40 -5.44 11.16
C PRO A 45 16.23 -5.85 9.93
N ASN A 46 15.67 -6.65 9.01
CA ASN A 46 16.31 -7.00 7.74
C ASN A 46 16.10 -5.94 6.65
N ASP A 47 15.10 -5.07 6.81
CA ASP A 47 14.75 -4.00 5.85
C ASP A 47 15.41 -2.66 6.23
N THR A 48 16.00 -2.59 7.42
CA THR A 48 16.58 -1.42 8.07
C THR A 48 17.93 -1.77 8.68
N ASP A 49 18.64 -0.80 9.27
CA ASP A 49 19.89 -1.02 10.00
C ASP A 49 19.64 -1.58 11.43
N GLY A 50 18.86 -2.66 11.53
CA GLY A 50 18.58 -3.37 12.79
C GLY A 50 17.37 -2.89 13.59
N VAL A 51 16.61 -1.90 13.08
CA VAL A 51 15.46 -1.30 13.77
C VAL A 51 14.15 -1.89 13.25
N HIS A 52 13.31 -2.42 14.14
CA HIS A 52 11.94 -2.77 13.79
C HIS A 52 11.03 -1.54 13.85
N VAL A 53 10.35 -1.22 12.76
CA VAL A 53 9.46 -0.07 12.66
C VAL A 53 8.07 -0.54 12.23
N THR A 54 7.05 -0.19 12.99
CA THR A 54 5.65 -0.46 12.64
C THR A 54 4.82 0.80 12.77
N ALA A 55 4.10 1.16 11.71
CA ALA A 55 3.09 2.21 11.72
C ALA A 55 1.72 1.60 11.48
N ARG A 56 0.74 2.00 12.30
CA ARG A 56 -0.63 1.47 12.30
C ARG A 56 -1.61 2.58 12.00
N LEU A 57 -2.42 2.38 10.97
CA LEU A 57 -3.43 3.33 10.55
C LEU A 57 -4.80 2.66 10.54
N LEU A 58 -5.80 3.38 11.06
CA LEU A 58 -7.19 2.92 11.03
C LEU A 58 -7.75 3.06 9.61
N VAL A 59 -8.45 2.03 9.14
CA VAL A 59 -9.12 2.01 7.83
C VAL A 59 -10.08 3.19 7.72
N ASP A 60 -10.92 3.42 8.74
CA ASP A 60 -11.95 4.47 8.76
C ASP A 60 -11.40 5.90 8.71
N ARG A 61 -10.12 6.10 9.04
CA ARG A 61 -9.45 7.42 8.93
C ARG A 61 -8.68 7.56 7.63
N THR A 62 -8.23 6.44 7.07
CA THR A 62 -7.35 6.43 5.90
C THR A 62 -8.14 6.39 4.60
N PHE A 63 -9.26 5.69 4.58
CA PHE A 63 -10.06 5.45 3.38
C PHE A 63 -11.48 5.99 3.52
N GLU A 64 -12.07 6.36 2.37
CA GLU A 64 -13.44 6.84 2.29
C GLU A 64 -14.43 5.74 2.70
N THR A 65 -15.43 6.13 3.51
CA THR A 65 -16.43 5.20 4.04
C THR A 65 -17.18 4.51 2.91
N GLY A 66 -17.30 3.19 2.96
CA GLY A 66 -17.99 2.39 1.93
C GLY A 66 -17.17 2.07 0.68
N THR A 67 -15.95 2.61 0.54
CA THR A 67 -15.07 2.30 -0.59
C THR A 67 -14.10 1.15 -0.30
N TYR A 68 -13.84 0.87 0.98
CA TYR A 68 -12.89 -0.14 1.43
C TYR A 68 -13.41 -1.56 1.22
N VAL A 69 -12.75 -2.29 0.33
CA VAL A 69 -12.99 -3.71 0.09
C VAL A 69 -11.68 -4.44 0.33
N CYS A 70 -11.61 -5.29 1.35
CA CYS A 70 -10.52 -6.23 1.58
C CYS A 70 -11.07 -7.65 1.68
N ALA A 71 -10.87 -8.45 0.63
CA ALA A 71 -11.37 -9.82 0.56
C ALA A 71 -10.24 -10.81 0.27
N SER A 72 -10.01 -11.73 1.21
CA SER A 72 -8.96 -12.74 1.16
C SER A 72 -9.42 -14.03 1.82
N LYS A 73 -8.89 -15.17 1.36
CA LYS A 73 -9.19 -16.49 1.97
C LYS A 73 -8.62 -16.63 3.38
N HIS A 74 -7.70 -15.76 3.78
CA HIS A 74 -7.02 -15.79 5.07
C HIS A 74 -7.54 -14.64 5.94
N HIS A 75 -8.72 -14.81 6.55
CA HIS A 75 -9.31 -13.85 7.48
C HIS A 75 -9.44 -12.41 6.94
N ASN A 76 -9.64 -12.24 5.63
CA ASN A 76 -9.63 -10.92 4.98
C ASN A 76 -8.36 -10.10 5.24
N LEU A 77 -7.23 -10.79 5.45
CA LEU A 77 -5.91 -10.20 5.53
C LEU A 77 -5.19 -10.32 4.18
N ILE A 78 -4.58 -9.23 3.75
CA ILE A 78 -3.77 -9.17 2.52
C ILE A 78 -2.43 -8.55 2.88
N ALA A 79 -1.34 -9.29 2.66
CA ALA A 79 0.02 -8.81 2.87
C ALA A 79 0.78 -8.74 1.54
N PHE A 80 1.54 -7.68 1.33
CA PHE A 80 2.50 -7.58 0.23
C PHE A 80 3.63 -6.62 0.56
N ARG A 81 4.75 -6.76 -0.15
CA ARG A 81 5.91 -5.85 -0.03
C ARG A 81 5.81 -4.77 -1.10
N LEU A 82 6.19 -3.55 -0.75
CA LEU A 82 6.26 -2.43 -1.67
C LEU A 82 7.52 -1.58 -1.45
N GLU A 83 7.96 -0.89 -2.49
CA GLU A 83 8.98 0.15 -2.41
C GLU A 83 8.34 1.47 -2.00
N ILE A 84 8.87 2.09 -0.94
CA ILE A 84 8.29 3.28 -0.33
C ILE A 84 8.37 4.47 -1.28
N SER A 85 9.49 4.60 -2.00
CA SER A 85 9.74 5.65 -2.99
C SER A 85 8.71 5.65 -4.12
N LEU A 86 8.30 4.46 -4.60
CA LEU A 86 7.30 4.32 -5.66
C LEU A 86 5.92 4.79 -5.18
N LEU A 87 5.48 4.33 -4.01
CA LEU A 87 4.20 4.77 -3.45
C LEU A 87 4.21 6.28 -3.18
N LEU A 88 5.27 6.80 -2.56
CA LEU A 88 5.42 8.22 -2.27
C LEU A 88 5.44 9.07 -3.55
N GLY A 89 6.11 8.60 -4.60
CA GLY A 89 6.14 9.25 -5.91
C GLY A 89 4.74 9.36 -6.53
N VAL A 90 3.96 8.28 -6.47
CA VAL A 90 2.57 8.27 -6.95
C VAL A 90 1.68 9.22 -6.16
N LEU A 91 1.78 9.25 -4.83
CA LEU A 91 1.01 10.19 -3.99
C LEU A 91 1.36 11.65 -4.28
N LYS A 92 2.65 11.96 -4.47
CA LYS A 92 3.11 13.32 -4.81
C LYS A 92 2.62 13.72 -6.21
N ALA A 93 2.72 12.81 -7.18
CA ALA A 93 2.28 13.05 -8.55
C ALA A 93 0.76 13.30 -8.62
N ALA A 94 -0.05 12.48 -7.96
CA ALA A 94 -1.50 12.69 -7.92
C ALA A 94 -1.87 14.06 -7.33
N ARG A 95 -1.09 14.57 -6.37
CA ARG A 95 -1.34 15.84 -5.70
C ARG A 95 -0.91 17.02 -6.56
N ALA A 96 0.24 16.91 -7.22
CA ALA A 96 0.70 17.89 -8.20
C ALA A 96 -0.31 18.05 -9.35
N ASN A 97 -0.95 16.95 -9.76
CA ASN A 97 -2.00 16.94 -10.78
C ASN A 97 -3.39 17.35 -10.24
N LYS A 98 -3.51 17.73 -8.96
CA LYS A 98 -4.77 18.14 -8.33
C LYS A 98 -5.90 17.10 -8.51
N ALA A 99 -5.58 15.80 -8.44
CA ALA A 99 -6.60 14.77 -8.52
C ALA A 99 -7.63 14.95 -7.39
N SER A 100 -8.90 14.88 -7.73
CA SER A 100 -10.02 15.03 -6.79
C SER A 100 -10.19 13.83 -5.87
N THR A 101 -9.80 12.65 -6.36
CA THR A 101 -9.94 11.35 -5.71
C THR A 101 -8.73 10.51 -6.04
N LEU A 102 -8.34 9.62 -5.13
CA LEU A 102 -7.23 8.69 -5.34
C LEU A 102 -7.64 7.28 -4.92
N SER A 103 -7.86 6.42 -5.90
CA SER A 103 -8.25 5.03 -5.68
C SER A 103 -7.03 4.13 -5.66
N ILE A 104 -6.91 3.27 -4.67
CA ILE A 104 -5.89 2.23 -4.59
C ILE A 104 -6.54 0.86 -4.81
N LYS A 105 -6.02 0.08 -5.76
CA LYS A 105 -6.54 -1.23 -6.14
C LYS A 105 -5.41 -2.24 -6.28
N LEU A 106 -5.64 -3.45 -5.80
CA LEU A 106 -4.72 -4.56 -6.02
C LEU A 106 -5.09 -5.28 -7.32
N SER A 107 -4.14 -5.36 -8.24
CA SER A 107 -4.30 -6.05 -9.51
C SER A 107 -3.33 -7.22 -9.62
N GLN A 108 -3.80 -8.35 -10.13
CA GLN A 108 -2.93 -9.47 -10.47
C GLN A 108 -2.64 -9.42 -11.97
N LYS A 109 -1.36 -9.39 -12.32
CA LYS A 109 -0.93 -9.48 -13.72
C LYS A 109 -0.26 -10.83 -13.92
N LYS A 110 -0.82 -11.62 -14.84
CA LYS A 110 -0.16 -12.82 -15.37
C LYS A 110 0.86 -12.35 -16.39
N THR A 111 2.12 -12.68 -16.15
CA THR A 111 3.20 -12.39 -17.10
C THR A 111 3.61 -13.71 -17.74
N PRO A 112 3.44 -13.88 -19.06
CA PRO A 112 3.90 -15.09 -19.73
C PRO A 112 5.43 -15.10 -19.73
N VAL A 113 6.02 -16.18 -19.23
CA VAL A 113 7.47 -16.39 -19.27
C VAL A 113 7.81 -17.24 -20.51
N PRO A 114 8.87 -16.93 -21.27
CA PRO A 114 9.31 -17.78 -22.38
C PRO A 114 9.61 -19.19 -21.83
N GLY A 115 8.87 -20.20 -22.31
CA GLY A 115 8.92 -21.58 -21.79
C GLY A 115 7.60 -22.10 -21.20
N GLY A 116 6.52 -21.32 -21.20
CA GLY A 116 5.17 -21.79 -20.85
C GLY A 116 4.82 -21.74 -19.36
N ALA A 117 5.74 -21.29 -18.50
CA ALA A 117 5.43 -21.01 -17.10
C ALA A 117 4.73 -19.64 -16.96
N GLU A 118 3.60 -19.59 -16.26
CA GLU A 118 2.95 -18.34 -15.87
C GLU A 118 3.48 -17.87 -14.50
N VAL A 119 4.03 -16.65 -14.42
CA VAL A 119 4.35 -16.02 -13.13
C VAL A 119 3.23 -15.04 -12.79
N MET A 120 2.63 -15.22 -11.61
CA MET A 120 1.65 -14.29 -11.07
C MET A 120 2.37 -13.17 -10.31
N SER A 121 2.21 -11.93 -10.79
CA SER A 121 2.69 -10.73 -10.09
C SER A 121 1.52 -9.97 -9.47
N THR A 122 1.70 -9.50 -8.24
CA THR A 122 0.73 -8.65 -7.55
C THR A 122 1.20 -7.20 -7.64
N ILE A 123 0.36 -6.33 -8.21
CA ILE A 123 0.69 -4.94 -8.48
C ILE A 123 -0.36 -4.05 -7.80
N LEU A 124 0.11 -3.16 -6.94
CA LEU A 124 -0.70 -2.07 -6.40
C LEU A 124 -0.84 -0.99 -7.47
N ARG A 125 -2.07 -0.68 -7.86
CA ARG A 125 -2.37 0.41 -8.78
C ARG A 125 -3.03 1.54 -8.01
N CYS A 126 -2.55 2.76 -8.22
CA CYS A 126 -3.25 3.96 -7.80
C CYS A 126 -3.75 4.69 -9.05
N THR A 127 -5.04 5.03 -9.08
CA THR A 127 -5.72 5.70 -10.20
C THR A 127 -6.49 6.90 -9.71
#